data_AF-A0A2U0S6D0-F1
#
_entry.id   AF-A0A2U0S6D0-F1
#
_cell.length_a   1.000
_cell.length_b   1.000
_cell.length_c   1.000
_cell.angle_alpha   90.00
_cell.angle_beta   90.00
_cell.angle_gamma   90.00
#
_symmetry.space_group_name_H-M   'P 1'
#
loop_
_entity.id
_entity.type
_entity.pdbx_description
1 polymer ?
#
loop_
_entity_poly.entity_id
_entity_poly.type
_entity_poly.pdbx_seq_one_letter_code
_entity_poly.pdbx_strand_id
1 'polypeptide(L)' 'MEIREEDIETLTWLGLTERQAKVYLALLQIGSSSAEAISKLSTVHRQEVYRLVARLQEMGLVETNIT' A
#
# COMPACT_ATOMS: atom_id res chain seq x y z
N MET A 1 -3.27 4.33 -13.90
CA MET A 1 -3.00 5.60 -13.21
C MET A 1 -1.56 5.52 -12.73
N GLU A 2 -0.74 6.53 -12.94
CA GLU A 2 0.63 6.54 -12.44
C GLU A 2 0.61 7.07 -11.00
N ILE A 3 1.36 6.44 -10.08
CA ILE A 3 1.49 6.94 -8.70
C ILE A 3 2.29 8.24 -8.78
N ARG A 4 1.67 9.36 -8.40
CA ARG A 4 2.30 10.68 -8.46
C ARG A 4 2.99 10.98 -7.12
N GLU A 5 4.11 11.70 -7.16
CA GLU A 5 4.85 12.05 -5.94
C GLU A 5 3.99 12.86 -4.95
N GLU A 6 3.17 13.76 -5.48
CA GLU A 6 2.20 14.56 -4.71
C GLU A 6 1.17 13.73 -3.94
N ASP A 7 0.78 12.54 -4.44
CA ASP A 7 -0.12 11.62 -3.73
C ASP A 7 0.61 10.98 -2.53
N ILE A 8 1.89 10.66 -2.70
CA ILE A 8 2.76 10.11 -1.65
C ILE A 8 2.99 11.16 -0.56
N GLU A 9 3.30 12.39 -0.95
CA GLU A 9 3.49 13.51 -0.02
C GLU A 9 2.21 13.77 0.79
N THR A 10 1.05 13.80 0.13
CA THR A 10 -0.25 14.01 0.80
C THR A 10 -0.52 12.93 1.85
N LEU A 11 -0.35 11.66 1.50
CA LEU A 11 -0.55 10.55 2.44
C LEU A 11 0.47 10.56 3.58
N THR A 12 1.71 10.97 3.27
CA THR A 12 2.77 11.09 4.28
C THR A 12 2.45 12.19 5.28
N TRP A 13 1.94 13.33 4.80
CA TRP A 13 1.47 14.42 5.67
C TRP A 13 0.28 14.01 6.54
N LEU A 14 -0.58 13.10 6.05
CA LEU A 14 -1.68 12.50 6.81
C LEU A 14 -1.23 11.41 7.81
N GLY A 15 0.07 11.14 7.91
CA GLY A 15 0.64 10.27 8.94
C GLY A 15 1.01 8.85 8.46
N LEU A 16 0.94 8.57 7.16
CA LEU A 16 1.54 7.35 6.61
C LEU A 16 3.05 7.55 6.45
N THR A 17 3.79 6.45 6.43
CA THR A 17 5.16 6.47 5.89
C THR A 17 5.13 6.43 4.37
N GLU A 18 6.18 6.91 3.72
CA GLU A 18 6.32 6.86 2.25
C GLU A 18 6.07 5.45 1.68
N ARG A 19 6.54 4.40 2.39
CA ARG A 19 6.34 3.00 1.99
C ARG A 19 4.88 2.55 2.15
N GLN A 20 4.22 2.97 3.23
CA GLN A 20 2.79 2.71 3.41
C GLN A 20 1.97 3.41 2.32
N ALA A 21 2.30 4.66 1.98
CA ALA A 21 1.65 5.41 0.92
C ALA A 21 1.79 4.70 -0.44
N LYS A 22 3.01 4.27 -0.80
CA LYS A 22 3.27 3.50 -2.03
C LYS A 22 2.47 2.20 -2.09
N VAL A 23 2.42 1.44 -0.99
CA VAL A 23 1.64 0.19 -0.90
C VAL A 23 0.13 0.46 -1.01
N TYR A 24 -0.37 1.48 -0.32
CA TYR A 24 -1.78 1.85 -0.32
C TYR A 24 -2.24 2.33 -1.70
N LEU A 25 -1.48 3.21 -2.35
CA LEU A 25 -1.77 3.69 -3.70
C LEU A 25 -1.68 2.57 -4.73
N ALA A 26 -0.70 1.68 -4.62
CA ALA A 26 -0.62 0.49 -5.47
C ALA A 26 -1.87 -0.39 -5.33
N LEU A 27 -2.37 -0.61 -4.11
CA LEU A 27 -3.59 -1.36 -3.87
C LEU A 27 -4.82 -0.66 -4.45
N LEU A 28 -4.96 0.67 -4.28
CA LEU A 28 -6.05 1.44 -4.87
C LEU A 28 -6.07 1.33 -6.40
N GLN A 29 -4.90 1.23 -7.03
CA GLN A 29 -4.79 1.11 -8.48
C GLN A 29 -5.21 -0.28 -9.01
N ILE A 30 -4.87 -1.35 -8.30
CA ILE A 30 -5.13 -2.74 -8.75
C ILE A 30 -6.40 -3.35 -8.15
N GLY A 31 -7.00 -2.70 -7.15
CA GLY A 31 -8.12 -3.23 -6.38
C GLY A 31 -7.72 -4.38 -5.45
N SER A 32 -8.68 -5.24 -5.10
CA SER A 32 -8.42 -6.43 -4.28
C SER A 32 -7.47 -7.38 -4.99
N SER A 33 -6.25 -7.52 -4.46
CA SER A 33 -5.20 -8.30 -5.11
C SER A 33 -4.22 -8.91 -4.12
N SER A 34 -3.28 -9.71 -4.62
CA SER A 34 -2.28 -10.41 -3.81
C SER A 34 -1.11 -9.51 -3.42
N ALA A 35 -0.42 -9.87 -2.32
CA ALA A 35 0.81 -9.19 -1.90
C ALA A 35 1.91 -9.18 -2.97
N GLU A 36 1.90 -10.14 -3.90
CA GLU A 36 2.85 -10.17 -5.02
C GLU A 36 2.54 -9.07 -6.05
N ALA A 37 1.26 -8.87 -6.39
CA ALA A 37 0.85 -7.82 -7.32
C ALA A 37 1.17 -6.43 -6.75
N ILE A 38 0.89 -6.23 -5.46
CA ILE A 38 1.23 -5.01 -4.73
C ILE A 38 2.75 -4.78 -4.74
N SER A 39 3.55 -5.83 -4.48
CA SER A 39 5.02 -5.74 -4.47
C SER A 39 5.59 -5.26 -5.80
N LYS A 40 5.08 -5.78 -6.92
CA LYS A 40 5.52 -5.38 -8.27
C LYS A 40 5.21 -3.92 -8.56
N LEU A 41 4.03 -3.44 -8.19
CA LEU A 41 3.58 -2.08 -8.52
C LEU A 41 4.16 -1.02 -7.57
N SER A 42 4.23 -1.32 -6.27
CA SER A 42 4.78 -0.40 -5.26
C SER A 42 6.31 -0.35 -5.24
N THR A 43 6.98 -1.27 -5.94
CA THR A 43 8.45 -1.49 -5.86
C THR A 43 8.96 -1.81 -4.46
N VAL A 44 8.07 -2.25 -3.56
CA VAL A 44 8.40 -2.71 -2.20
C VAL A 44 8.53 -4.23 -2.18
N HIS A 45 9.53 -4.76 -1.49
CA HIS A 45 9.73 -6.21 -1.37
C HIS A 45 8.53 -6.91 -0.70
N ARG A 46 8.12 -8.07 -1.23
CA ARG A 46 6.94 -8.82 -0.77
C ARG A 46 6.88 -9.07 0.75
N GLN A 47 8.01 -9.38 1.40
CA GLN A 47 8.06 -9.56 2.86
C GLN A 47 7.68 -8.28 3.61
N GLU A 48 8.08 -7.13 3.08
CA GLU A 48 7.76 -5.83 3.64
C GLU A 48 6.31 -5.44 3.34
N VAL A 49 5.80 -5.78 2.14
CA VAL A 49 4.38 -5.61 1.81
C VAL A 49 3.47 -6.27 2.84
N TYR A 50 3.74 -7.51 3.25
CA TYR A 50 2.93 -8.17 4.29
C TYR A 50 2.91 -7.39 5.61
N ARG A 51 4.07 -6.86 6.05
CA ARG A 51 4.14 -6.05 7.27
C ARG A 51 3.40 -4.72 7.12
N LEU A 52 3.55 -4.05 5.97
CA LEU A 52 2.91 -2.77 5.71
C LEU A 52 1.40 -2.90 5.57
N VAL A 53 0.91 -3.95 4.90
CA VAL A 53 -0.52 -4.27 4.80
C VAL A 53 -1.10 -4.54 6.18
N ALA A 54 -0.41 -5.29 7.05
CA ALA A 54 -0.86 -5.49 8.43
C ALA A 54 -1.00 -4.16 9.20
N ARG A 55 -0.03 -3.24 9.06
CA ARG A 55 -0.12 -1.91 9.67
C ARG A 55 -1.25 -1.06 9.09
N LEU A 56 -1.44 -1.08 7.77
CA LEU A 56 -2.55 -0.37 7.12
C LEU A 56 -3.91 -0.95 7.55
N GLN A 57 -3.99 -2.25 7.83
CA GLN A 57 -5.18 -2.92 8.33
C GLN A 57 -5.46 -2.51 9.79
N GLU A 58 -4.43 -2.42 10.64
CA GLU A 58 -4.56 -1.85 12.00
C GLU A 58 -5.08 -0.40 11.98
N MET A 59 -4.76 0.36 10.94
CA MET A 59 -5.26 1.72 10.72
C MET A 59 -6.68 1.78 10.11
N GLY A 60 -7.26 0.64 9.74
CA GLY A 60 -8.57 0.57 9.08
C GLY A 60 -8.57 1.04 7.62
N LEU A 61 -7.40 1.13 6.98
CA LEU A 61 -7.26 1.62 5.60
C LEU A 61 -7.35 0.50 4.55
N VAL A 62 -7.05 -0.74 4.93
CA VAL A 62 -7.13 -1.91 4.03
C VAL A 62 -7.73 -3.09 4.77
N GLU A 63 -8.27 -4.05 4.01
CA GLU A 63 -8.78 -5.31 4.52
C GLU A 63 -8.12 -6.47 3.78
N THR A 64 -7.92 -7.59 4.48
CA THR A 64 -7.39 -8.82 3.90
C THR A 64 -8.45 -9.91 3.95
N ASN A 65 -8.78 -10.49 2.79
CA ASN A 65 -9.65 -11.66 2.71
C ASN A 65 -8.77 -12.92 2.73
N ILE A 66 -8.80 -13.64 3.85
CA ILE A 66 -8.18 -14.96 3.98
C ILE A 66 -9.27 -15.98 3.72
N THR A 67 -9.40 -16.40 2.46
CA THR A 67 -10.27 -17.51 2.03
C THR A 67 -9.43 -18.75 1.78
#